data_AF-A0A7X8PR10-F1
#
_entry.id   AF-A0A7X8PR10-F1
#
_cell.length_a   1.000
_cell.length_b   1.000
_cell.length_c   1.000
_cell.angle_alpha   90.00
_cell.angle_beta   90.00
_cell.angle_gamma   90.00
#
_symmetry.space_group_name_H-M   'P 1'
#
loop_
_entity.id
_entity.type
_entity.pdbx_description
1 polymer ?
#
loop_
_entity_poly.entity_id
_entity_poly.type
_entity_poly.pdbx_seq_one_letter_code
_entity_poly.pdbx_strand_id
1 'polypeptide(L)'
;MANDILGGLLKGFSSFMPQDDPNTKLFQLGNELNDLQQQETQAYAVIGKRVFSNVSSDPEFGDLVLEIQTLQRRIAQVQSQMKATQDEKEAMEKRAQALRCPECGSENQEGVKFCGECGAKLGSSACSSCGTENPPNTRFCGECGNKLL
;
A
#
# COMPACT_ATOMS: atom_id res chain seq x y z
N MET A 1 -8.90 4.69 -4.88
CA MET A 1 -8.94 5.96 -5.63
C MET A 1 -7.62 6.68 -5.39
N ALA A 2 -6.58 6.27 -6.11
CA ALA A 2 -5.26 6.88 -6.04
C ALA A 2 -4.51 6.50 -7.32
N ASN A 3 -4.82 7.19 -8.42
CA ASN A 3 -3.92 7.27 -9.57
C ASN A 3 -4.21 8.46 -10.52
N ASP A 4 -4.84 9.53 -10.04
CA ASP A 4 -5.18 10.71 -10.87
C ASP A 4 -4.12 11.82 -10.84
N ILE A 5 -3.07 11.70 -10.02
CA ILE A 5 -2.07 12.77 -9.86
C ILE A 5 -1.13 12.85 -11.07
N LEU A 6 -0.77 11.70 -11.67
CA LEU A 6 0.05 11.65 -12.89
C LEU A 6 -0.75 12.05 -14.15
N GLY A 7 -2.06 11.74 -14.19
CA GLY A 7 -2.94 12.12 -15.30
C GLY A 7 -3.22 13.62 -15.39
N GLY A 8 -3.14 14.34 -14.26
CA GLY A 8 -3.34 15.79 -14.21
C GLY A 8 -2.13 16.59 -14.70
N LEU A 9 -0.90 16.16 -14.37
CA LEU A 9 0.31 16.91 -14.71
C LEU A 9 0.62 16.90 -16.22
N LEU A 10 0.24 15.84 -16.92
CA LEU A 10 0.47 15.69 -18.37
C LEU A 10 -0.52 16.52 -19.22
N LYS A 11 -1.71 16.85 -18.70
CA LYS A 11 -2.70 17.67 -19.41
C LYS A 11 -2.30 19.15 -19.56
N GLY A 12 -1.31 19.61 -18.78
CA GLY A 12 -0.82 21.00 -18.84
C GLY A 12 0.22 21.26 -19.94
N PHE A 13 0.89 20.22 -20.45
CA PHE A 13 2.00 20.37 -21.42
C PHE A 13 1.57 20.20 -22.88
N SER A 14 0.40 19.61 -23.13
CA SER A 14 -0.14 19.43 -24.49
C SER A 14 -0.49 20.73 -25.20
N SER A 15 -0.61 21.84 -24.45
CA SER A 15 -0.88 23.18 -25.02
C SER A 15 0.37 23.93 -25.47
N PHE A 16 1.58 23.41 -25.18
CA PHE A 16 2.85 24.09 -25.44
C PHE A 16 3.82 23.30 -26.35
N MET A 17 3.46 22.09 -26.78
CA MET A 17 4.24 21.32 -27.76
C MET A 17 3.70 21.53 -29.18
N PRO A 18 4.56 21.75 -30.19
CA PRO A 18 4.12 21.74 -31.58
C PRO A 18 3.60 20.33 -31.91
N GLN A 19 2.28 20.23 -32.08
CA GLN A 19 1.59 19.00 -32.44
C GLN A 19 2.04 18.43 -33.80
N ASP A 20 2.87 19.18 -34.54
CA ASP A 20 3.42 18.81 -35.85
C ASP A 20 4.83 18.22 -35.81
N ASP A 21 5.46 18.06 -34.63
CA ASP A 21 6.71 17.31 -34.52
C ASP A 21 6.48 15.79 -34.75
N PRO A 22 7.17 15.15 -35.71
CA PRO A 22 7.01 13.73 -35.99
C PRO A 22 7.25 12.82 -34.78
N ASN A 23 8.15 13.17 -33.85
CA ASN A 23 8.43 12.32 -32.68
C ASN A 23 7.28 12.35 -31.69
N THR A 24 6.65 13.51 -31.50
CA THR A 24 5.47 13.65 -30.65
C THR A 24 4.29 12.86 -31.23
N LYS A 25 4.07 12.90 -32.55
CA LYS A 25 3.06 12.06 -33.23
C LYS A 25 3.34 10.57 -33.08
N LEU A 26 4.58 10.13 -33.24
CA LEU A 26 4.96 8.73 -33.05
C LEU A 26 4.71 8.24 -31.62
N PHE A 27 5.04 9.06 -30.63
CA PHE A 27 4.77 8.73 -29.22
C PHE A 27 3.25 8.62 -28.96
N GLN A 28 2.46 9.58 -29.45
CA GLN A 28 1.00 9.55 -29.32
C GLN A 28 0.38 8.32 -29.98
N LEU A 29 0.73 8.04 -31.24
CA LEU A 29 0.26 6.87 -31.98
C LEU A 29 0.70 5.56 -31.32
N GLY A 30 1.90 5.52 -30.74
CA GLY A 30 2.39 4.35 -30.00
C GLY A 30 1.55 4.06 -28.75
N ASN A 31 1.19 5.10 -27.99
CA ASN A 31 0.31 4.95 -26.83
C ASN A 31 -1.10 4.52 -27.28
N GLU A 32 -1.65 5.18 -28.31
CA GLU A 32 -2.97 4.86 -28.85
C GLU A 32 -3.02 3.41 -29.37
N LEU A 33 -1.97 2.95 -30.06
CA LEU A 33 -1.85 1.56 -30.50
C LEU A 33 -1.86 0.61 -29.30
N ASN A 34 -1.10 0.92 -28.25
CA ASN A 34 -1.07 0.08 -27.04
C ASN A 34 -2.46 0.02 -26.37
N ASP A 35 -3.14 1.16 -26.25
CA ASP A 35 -4.47 1.25 -25.66
C ASP A 35 -5.49 0.44 -26.47
N LEU A 36 -5.48 0.57 -27.81
CA LEU A 36 -6.36 -0.19 -28.69
C LEU A 36 -6.09 -1.70 -28.61
N GLN A 37 -4.82 -2.12 -28.56
CA GLN A 37 -4.45 -3.53 -28.39
C GLN A 37 -4.89 -4.10 -27.03
N GLN A 38 -4.81 -3.28 -25.97
CA GLN A 38 -5.34 -3.67 -24.66
C GLN A 38 -6.87 -3.81 -24.70
N GLN A 39 -7.57 -2.87 -25.33
CA GLN A 39 -9.03 -2.93 -25.47
C GLN A 39 -9.48 -4.16 -26.27
N GLU A 40 -8.79 -4.46 -27.38
CA GLU A 40 -9.04 -5.65 -28.18
C GLU A 40 -8.87 -6.93 -27.34
N THR A 41 -7.75 -7.05 -26.61
CA THR A 41 -7.48 -8.19 -25.72
C THR A 41 -8.55 -8.33 -24.63
N GLN A 42 -8.99 -7.22 -24.06
CA GLN A 42 -10.07 -7.21 -23.06
C GLN A 42 -11.41 -7.66 -23.66
N ALA A 43 -11.73 -7.25 -24.89
CA ALA A 43 -12.95 -7.68 -25.57
C ALA A 43 -12.96 -9.21 -25.77
N TYR A 44 -11.85 -9.79 -26.24
CA TYR A 44 -11.70 -11.25 -26.33
C TYR A 44 -11.85 -11.92 -24.96
N ALA A 45 -11.22 -11.38 -23.91
CA ALA A 45 -11.32 -11.93 -22.56
C ALA A 45 -12.75 -11.91 -22.01
N VAL A 46 -13.52 -10.84 -22.28
CA VAL A 46 -14.94 -10.73 -21.87
C VAL A 46 -15.79 -11.78 -22.58
N ILE A 47 -15.62 -11.92 -23.90
CA ILE A 47 -16.31 -12.95 -24.68
C ILE A 47 -15.96 -14.33 -24.13
N GLY A 48 -14.67 -14.63 -24.00
CA GLY A 48 -14.14 -15.87 -23.45
C GLY A 48 -14.76 -16.22 -22.10
N LYS A 49 -14.80 -15.26 -21.15
CA LYS A 49 -15.45 -15.46 -19.84
C LYS A 49 -16.94 -15.78 -19.94
N ARG A 50 -17.66 -15.14 -20.86
CA ARG A 50 -19.11 -15.38 -21.05
C ARG A 50 -19.40 -16.77 -21.62
N VAL A 51 -18.56 -17.24 -22.54
CA VAL A 51 -18.75 -18.55 -23.20
C VAL A 51 -18.02 -19.68 -22.47
N PHE A 52 -17.15 -19.37 -21.51
CA PHE A 52 -16.28 -20.33 -20.83
C PHE A 52 -17.04 -21.54 -20.27
N SER A 53 -18.18 -21.34 -19.63
CA SER A 53 -18.99 -22.44 -19.10
C SER A 53 -19.41 -23.44 -20.18
N ASN A 54 -19.66 -22.96 -21.40
CA ASN A 54 -20.13 -23.77 -22.52
C ASN A 54 -18.98 -24.54 -23.18
N VAL A 55 -17.78 -23.95 -23.21
CA VAL A 55 -16.61 -24.53 -23.88
C VAL A 55 -15.67 -25.29 -22.93
N SER A 56 -15.81 -25.10 -21.60
CA SER A 56 -14.89 -25.66 -20.61
C SER A 56 -14.86 -27.19 -20.54
N SER A 57 -15.86 -27.87 -21.11
CA SER A 57 -15.93 -29.34 -21.19
C SER A 57 -15.49 -29.90 -22.55
N ASP A 58 -15.18 -29.03 -23.51
CA ASP A 58 -14.70 -29.44 -24.82
C ASP A 58 -13.23 -29.92 -24.71
N PRO A 59 -12.90 -31.16 -25.13
CA PRO A 59 -11.54 -31.65 -25.11
C PRO A 59 -10.54 -30.78 -25.89
N GLU A 60 -11.00 -30.02 -26.90
CA GLU A 60 -10.16 -29.09 -27.66
C GLU A 60 -9.49 -28.05 -26.77
N PHE A 61 -10.16 -27.61 -25.70
CA PHE A 61 -9.66 -26.57 -24.79
C PHE A 61 -9.15 -27.13 -23.46
N GLY A 62 -9.01 -28.44 -23.31
CA GLY A 62 -8.69 -29.10 -22.04
C GLY A 62 -7.44 -28.52 -21.35
N ASP A 63 -6.34 -28.34 -22.09
CA ASP A 63 -5.08 -27.82 -21.54
C ASP A 63 -5.23 -26.38 -21.03
N LEU A 64 -5.92 -25.52 -21.78
CA LEU A 64 -6.19 -24.13 -21.38
C LEU A 64 -7.10 -24.06 -20.15
N VAL A 65 -8.11 -24.94 -20.06
CA VAL A 65 -8.99 -25.03 -18.90
C VAL A 65 -8.22 -25.44 -17.65
N LEU A 66 -7.33 -26.44 -17.75
CA LEU A 66 -6.47 -26.87 -16.65
C LEU A 66 -5.50 -25.78 -16.21
N GLU A 67 -4.94 -25.03 -17.17
CA GLU A 67 -4.10 -23.87 -16.89
C GLU A 67 -4.87 -22.80 -16.13
N ILE A 68 -6.07 -22.41 -16.60
CA ILE A 68 -6.93 -21.43 -15.93
C ILE A 68 -7.26 -21.87 -14.50
N GLN A 69 -7.64 -23.13 -14.28
CA GLN A 69 -7.92 -23.65 -12.94
C GLN A 69 -6.69 -23.61 -12.03
N THR A 70 -5.51 -23.88 -12.59
CA THR A 70 -4.25 -23.82 -11.85
C THR A 70 -3.89 -22.38 -11.48
N LEU A 71 -4.05 -21.44 -12.42
CA LEU A 71 -3.86 -20.01 -12.17
C LEU A 71 -4.86 -19.49 -11.13
N GLN A 72 -6.14 -19.86 -11.20
CA GLN A 72 -7.15 -19.46 -10.23
C GLN A 72 -6.79 -19.91 -8.80
N ARG A 73 -6.29 -21.15 -8.64
CA ARG A 73 -5.80 -21.63 -7.34
C ARG A 73 -4.61 -20.82 -6.83
N ARG A 74 -3.64 -20.53 -7.70
CA ARG A 74 -2.46 -19.71 -7.35
C ARG A 74 -2.85 -18.28 -7.01
N ILE A 75 -3.76 -17.66 -7.75
CA ILE A 75 -4.29 -16.32 -7.49
C ILE A 75 -4.93 -16.29 -6.10
N ALA A 76 -5.80 -17.25 -5.77
CA ALA A 76 -6.44 -17.32 -4.46
C ALA A 76 -5.42 -17.47 -3.32
N GLN A 77 -4.40 -18.30 -3.51
CA GLN A 77 -3.32 -18.48 -2.53
C GLN A 77 -2.49 -17.20 -2.35
N VAL A 78 -2.12 -16.52 -3.44
CA VAL A 78 -1.35 -15.28 -3.35
C VAL A 78 -2.19 -14.17 -2.71
N GLN A 79 -3.48 -14.08 -3.06
CA GLN A 79 -4.40 -13.12 -2.43
C GLN A 79 -4.53 -13.35 -0.93
N SER A 80 -4.61 -14.61 -0.46
CA SER A 80 -4.67 -14.90 0.97
C SER A 80 -3.37 -14.57 1.70
N GLN A 81 -2.22 -14.87 1.08
CA GLN A 81 -0.91 -14.50 1.62
C GLN A 81 -0.74 -12.98 1.68
N MET A 82 -1.10 -12.25 0.62
CA MET A 82 -1.04 -10.80 0.61
C MET A 82 -1.88 -10.19 1.73
N LYS A 83 -3.10 -10.69 1.94
CA LYS A 83 -3.97 -10.23 3.02
C LYS A 83 -3.37 -10.52 4.39
N ALA A 84 -2.88 -11.74 4.63
CA ALA A 84 -2.25 -12.10 5.90
C ALA A 84 -1.04 -11.20 6.20
N THR A 85 -0.18 -10.97 5.22
CA THR A 85 0.99 -10.08 5.36
C THR A 85 0.57 -8.63 5.62
N GLN A 86 -0.51 -8.15 5.00
CA GLN A 86 -1.06 -6.82 5.28
C GLN A 86 -1.56 -6.73 6.73
N ASP A 87 -2.33 -7.71 7.19
CA ASP A 87 -2.85 -7.76 8.56
C ASP A 87 -1.71 -7.84 9.59
N GLU A 88 -0.66 -8.61 9.30
CA GLU A 88 0.57 -8.70 10.12
C GLU A 88 1.32 -7.37 10.18
N LYS A 89 1.47 -6.69 9.03
CA LYS A 89 2.10 -5.37 8.95
C LYS A 89 1.31 -4.34 9.77
N GLU A 90 0.00 -4.29 9.61
CA GLU A 90 -0.87 -3.37 10.36
C GLU A 90 -0.80 -3.65 11.87
N ALA A 91 -0.77 -4.92 12.28
CA ALA A 91 -0.60 -5.29 13.68
C ALA A 91 0.76 -4.88 14.23
N MET A 92 1.83 -5.03 13.43
CA MET A 92 3.18 -4.60 13.81
C MET A 92 3.26 -3.07 13.95
N GLU A 93 2.69 -2.32 13.02
CA GLU A 93 2.64 -0.85 13.07
C GLU A 93 1.83 -0.36 14.28
N LYS A 94 0.68 -0.98 14.57
CA LYS A 94 -0.11 -0.68 15.78
C LYS A 94 0.65 -0.96 17.08
N ARG A 95 1.42 -2.06 17.13
CA ARG A 95 2.27 -2.40 18.29
C ARG A 95 3.45 -1.45 18.43
N ALA A 96 4.07 -1.04 17.33
CA ALA A 96 5.15 -0.06 17.34
C ALA A 96 4.66 1.31 17.86
N GLN A 97 3.39 1.64 17.57
CA GLN A 97 2.69 2.83 18.06
C GLN A 97 2.00 2.60 19.41
N ALA A 98 2.30 1.54 20.16
CA ALA A 98 1.73 1.32 21.49
C ALA A 98 2.76 1.70 22.58
N LEU A 99 2.36 2.55 23.52
CA LEU A 99 3.16 2.93 24.67
C LEU A 99 2.58 2.29 25.94
N ARG A 100 3.42 1.60 26.73
CA ARG A 100 3.00 1.10 28.05
C ARG A 100 3.11 2.18 29.11
N CYS A 101 2.07 2.31 29.94
CA CYS A 101 2.07 3.22 31.08
C CYS A 101 3.08 2.73 32.14
N PRO A 102 4.01 3.57 32.60
CA PRO A 102 5.00 3.18 33.61
C PRO A 102 4.37 2.98 35.01
N GLU A 103 3.23 3.61 35.28
CA GLU A 103 2.57 3.56 36.60
C GLU A 103 1.66 2.33 36.75
N CYS A 104 0.81 2.03 35.75
CA CYS A 104 -0.16 0.92 35.84
C CYS A 104 0.06 -0.22 34.84
N GLY A 105 0.99 -0.08 33.89
CA GLY A 105 1.33 -1.11 32.90
C GLY A 105 0.37 -1.25 31.71
N SER A 106 -0.70 -0.44 31.64
CA SER A 106 -1.67 -0.47 30.53
C SER A 106 -1.06 -0.02 29.20
N GLU A 107 -1.54 -0.59 28.09
CA GLU A 107 -1.16 -0.15 26.74
C GLU A 107 -1.99 1.05 26.31
N ASN A 108 -1.33 2.07 25.80
CA ASN A 108 -1.92 3.33 25.35
C ASN A 108 -1.45 3.62 23.93
N GLN A 109 -2.29 4.28 23.12
CA GLN A 109 -1.91 4.67 21.76
C GLN A 109 -0.79 5.73 21.78
N GLU A 110 0.13 5.68 20.83
CA GLU A 110 1.18 6.70 20.67
C GLU A 110 0.54 8.08 20.46
N GLY A 111 1.16 9.10 21.04
CA GLY A 111 0.69 10.48 20.97
C GLY A 111 -0.34 10.89 22.04
N VAL A 112 -0.88 9.96 22.83
CA VAL A 112 -1.71 10.32 24.00
C VAL A 112 -0.82 10.81 25.16
N LYS A 113 -1.25 11.90 25.80
CA LYS A 113 -0.47 12.59 26.85
C LYS A 113 -0.69 12.03 28.25
N PHE A 114 -1.79 11.31 28.47
CA PHE A 114 -2.18 10.74 29.75
C PHE A 114 -2.71 9.33 29.54
N CYS A 115 -2.49 8.47 30.52
CA CYS A 115 -2.97 7.10 30.52
C CYS A 115 -4.50 7.08 30.61
N GLY A 116 -5.16 6.35 29.70
CA GLY A 116 -6.61 6.19 29.73
C GLY A 116 -7.13 5.46 30.98
N GLU A 117 -6.33 4.54 31.52
CA GLU A 117 -6.71 3.73 32.70
C GLU A 117 -6.46 4.43 34.04
N CYS A 118 -5.27 5.02 34.25
CA CYS A 118 -4.87 5.57 35.56
C CYS A 118 -4.60 7.09 35.57
N GLY A 119 -4.68 7.77 34.42
CA GLY A 119 -4.45 9.22 34.32
C GLY A 119 -2.99 9.69 34.39
N ALA A 120 -2.01 8.79 34.57
CA ALA A 120 -0.60 9.15 34.63
C ALA A 120 -0.12 9.81 33.32
N LYS A 121 0.76 10.81 33.38
CA LYS A 121 1.34 11.46 32.19
C LYS A 121 2.19 10.44 31.41
N LEU A 122 1.99 10.39 30.11
CA LEU A 122 2.65 9.47 29.18
C LEU A 122 3.56 10.23 28.22
N GLY A 123 4.63 9.56 27.78
CA GLY A 123 5.46 10.03 26.68
C GLY A 123 6.44 11.16 27.00
N SER A 124 6.73 11.44 28.26
CA SER A 124 7.83 12.34 28.64
C SER A 124 8.65 11.75 29.79
N SER A 125 9.93 11.47 29.54
CA SER A 125 10.86 11.06 30.59
C SER A 125 11.67 12.28 31.04
N ALA A 126 11.57 12.64 32.32
CA ALA A 126 12.48 13.59 32.91
C ALA A 126 13.87 12.96 33.05
N CYS A 127 14.92 13.67 32.63
CA CYS A 127 16.28 13.18 32.81
C CYS A 127 16.62 13.11 34.30
N SER A 128 17.07 11.95 34.79
CA SER A 128 17.45 11.76 36.20
C SER A 128 18.66 12.59 36.63
N SER A 129 19.46 13.11 35.68
CA SER A 129 20.63 13.94 35.98
C SER A 129 20.38 15.45 35.91
N CYS A 130 19.54 15.92 34.98
CA CYS A 130 19.32 17.36 34.78
C CYS A 130 17.85 17.81 34.87
N GLY A 131 16.90 16.89 34.97
CA GLY A 131 15.47 17.19 35.12
C GLY A 131 14.72 17.55 33.83
N THR A 132 15.41 17.72 32.70
CA THR A 132 14.77 18.07 31.42
C THR A 132 13.74 17.02 30.99
N GLU A 133 12.53 17.44 30.62
CA GLU A 133 11.55 16.58 29.95
C GLU A 133 12.00 16.29 28.50
N ASN A 134 12.09 15.00 28.14
CA ASN A 134 12.45 14.57 26.79
C ASN A 134 11.24 13.93 26.09
N PRO A 135 11.15 14.02 24.75
CA PRO A 135 10.09 13.37 23.97
C PRO A 135 10.04 11.85 24.17
N PRO A 136 8.93 11.18 23.81
CA PRO A 136 8.86 9.72 23.83
C PRO A 136 9.88 9.13 22.85
N ASN A 137 10.33 7.90 23.12
CA ASN A 137 11.31 7.16 22.31
C ASN A 137 12.71 7.82 22.18
N THR A 138 13.00 8.87 22.97
CA THR A 138 14.34 9.49 23.00
C THR A 138 15.31 8.65 23.84
N ARG A 139 16.46 8.27 23.28
CA ARG A 139 17.44 7.39 23.97
C ARG A 139 18.42 8.14 24.88
N PHE A 140 18.63 9.43 24.61
CA PHE A 140 19.57 10.29 25.32
C PHE A 140 18.92 11.65 25.58
N CYS A 141 19.29 12.30 26.68
CA CYS A 141 18.79 13.62 27.00
C CYS A 141 19.30 14.65 25.98
N GLY A 142 18.39 15.43 25.39
CA GLY A 142 18.74 16.48 24.42
C GLY A 142 19.55 17.64 25.02
N GLU A 143 19.52 17.81 26.34
CA GLU A 143 20.22 18.90 27.04
C GLU A 143 21.58 18.46 27.60
N CYS A 144 21.65 17.33 28.31
CA CYS A 144 22.88 16.91 28.99
C CYS A 144 23.55 15.65 28.40
N GLY A 145 22.93 15.01 27.41
CA GLY A 145 23.48 13.82 26.75
C GLY A 145 23.40 12.52 27.56
N ASN A 146 22.96 12.54 28.83
CA ASN A 146 22.82 11.31 29.62
C ASN A 146 21.76 10.38 29.04
N LYS A 147 22.03 9.08 29.12
CA LYS A 147 21.10 8.03 28.67
C LYS A 147 19.82 8.10 29.50
N LEU A 148 18.67 8.09 28.81
CA LEU A 148 17.35 8.03 29.44
C LEU A 148 17.02 6.56 29.72
N LEU A 149 16.45 6.28 30.89
CA LEU A 149 16.02 4.93 31.32
C LEU A 149 14.57 4.69 30.90
#